data_AF-A0A951JI87-F1
#
_entry.id   AF-A0A951JI87-F1
#
_cell.length_a   1.000
_cell.length_b   1.000
_cell.length_c   1.000
_cell.angle_alpha   90.00
_cell.angle_beta   90.00
_cell.angle_gamma   90.00
#
_symmetry.space_group_name_H-M   'P 1'
#
loop_
_entity.id
_entity.type
_entity.pdbx_description
1 polymer ?
#
loop_
_entity_poly.entity_id
_entity_poly.type
_entity_poly.pdbx_seq_one_letter_code
_entity_poly.pdbx_strand_id
1 'polypeptide(L)'
;MYIGSSGCAPSNREDLPGALEQLKRLLRQRAEAGARGFSAVGIARDWDTQDGLAHLRKFGAFDEVMAGRNWMNAGVRRYVWEEIPGEAATPQVLLVERVVGDVSASGIQYGVHGERLVARKVGADEILKWTEQGAPLPALGWVQSAAAAAP
;
A
#
# COMPACT_ATOMS: atom_id res chain seq x y z
N MET A 1 0.13 -0.98 1.35
CA MET A 1 -0.15 -1.38 -0.05
C MET A 1 0.84 -2.45 -0.47
N TYR A 2 0.39 -3.49 -1.15
CA TYR A 2 1.24 -4.52 -1.78
C TYR A 2 1.14 -4.42 -3.30
N ILE A 3 2.27 -4.49 -4.01
CA ILE A 3 2.33 -4.53 -5.47
C ILE A 3 3.02 -5.84 -5.88
N GLY A 4 2.36 -6.68 -6.68
CA GLY A 4 2.87 -7.99 -7.09
C GLY A 4 2.41 -8.42 -8.49
N SER A 5 2.81 -9.62 -8.89
CA SER A 5 2.33 -10.27 -10.13
C SER A 5 2.41 -11.78 -10.02
N SER A 6 1.45 -12.49 -10.63
CA SER A 6 1.42 -13.94 -10.76
C SER A 6 2.62 -14.48 -11.56
N GLY A 7 3.14 -13.72 -12.52
CA GLY A 7 4.28 -14.10 -13.35
C GLY A 7 5.66 -13.79 -12.75
N CYS A 8 5.72 -13.23 -11.53
CA CYS A 8 6.97 -12.82 -10.90
C CYS A 8 7.42 -13.84 -9.85
N ALA A 9 8.56 -14.51 -10.06
CA ALA A 9 9.04 -15.56 -9.15
C ALA A 9 9.20 -15.08 -7.69
N PRO A 10 9.85 -13.95 -7.39
CA PRO A 10 9.89 -13.41 -6.02
C PRO A 10 8.51 -13.10 -5.43
N SER A 11 7.51 -12.72 -6.24
CA SER A 11 6.16 -12.46 -5.76
C SER A 11 5.40 -13.74 -5.38
N ASN A 12 5.86 -14.91 -5.82
CA ASN A 12 5.22 -16.20 -5.61
C ASN A 12 5.97 -17.10 -4.63
N ARG A 13 6.92 -16.56 -3.87
CA ARG A 13 7.53 -17.32 -2.79
C ARG A 13 6.48 -17.73 -1.75
N GLU A 14 6.63 -18.96 -1.24
CA GLU A 14 5.66 -19.59 -0.34
C GLU A 14 5.56 -18.92 1.03
N ASP A 15 6.64 -18.25 1.48
CA ASP A 15 6.73 -17.55 2.76
C ASP A 15 6.08 -16.15 2.75
N LEU A 16 5.94 -15.55 1.57
CA LEU A 16 5.48 -14.16 1.43
C LEU A 16 4.01 -13.94 1.83
N PRO A 17 3.05 -14.84 1.52
CA PRO A 17 1.67 -14.75 2.01
C PRO A 17 1.55 -14.56 3.52
N GLY A 18 2.15 -15.47 4.30
CA GLY A 18 2.08 -15.43 5.76
C GLY A 18 2.73 -14.17 6.34
N ALA A 19 3.86 -13.75 5.77
CA ALA A 19 4.53 -12.51 6.16
C ALA A 19 3.68 -11.27 5.88
N LEU A 20 3.03 -11.19 4.71
CA LEU A 20 2.17 -10.05 4.39
C LEU A 20 0.92 -9.98 5.27
N GLU A 21 0.32 -11.10 5.64
CA GLU A 21 -0.77 -11.10 6.62
C GLU A 21 -0.31 -10.63 7.99
N GLN A 22 0.85 -11.11 8.47
CA GLN A 22 1.43 -10.65 9.72
C GLN A 22 1.74 -9.17 9.68
N LEU A 23 2.33 -8.69 8.59
CA LEU A 23 2.67 -7.28 8.38
C LEU A 23 1.42 -6.39 8.44
N LYS A 24 0.33 -6.80 7.78
CA LYS A 24 -0.96 -6.07 7.86
C LYS A 24 -1.48 -5.99 9.30
N ARG A 25 -1.41 -7.08 10.07
CA ARG A 25 -1.83 -7.08 11.50
C ARG A 25 -0.98 -6.13 12.33
N LEU A 26 0.35 -6.20 12.19
CA LEU A 26 1.30 -5.36 12.91
C LEU A 26 1.10 -3.87 12.61
N LEU A 27 0.86 -3.52 11.35
CA LEU A 27 0.63 -2.13 10.95
C LEU A 27 -0.74 -1.62 11.41
N ARG A 28 -1.79 -2.45 11.36
CA ARG A 28 -3.12 -2.12 11.88
C ARG A 28 -3.07 -1.82 13.37
N GLN A 29 -2.48 -2.71 14.18
CA GLN A 29 -2.35 -2.51 15.62
C GLN A 29 -1.62 -1.21 15.97
N ARG A 30 -0.57 -0.85 15.21
CA ARG A 30 0.15 0.42 15.40
C ARG A 30 -0.68 1.63 15.01
N ALA A 31 -1.41 1.55 13.91
CA ALA A 31 -2.30 2.63 13.49
C ALA A 31 -3.37 2.88 14.58
N GLU A 32 -4.00 1.81 15.08
CA GLU A 32 -5.00 1.87 16.14
C GLU A 32 -4.42 2.46 17.44
N ALA A 33 -3.24 2.01 17.87
CA ALA A 33 -2.55 2.57 19.04
C ALA A 33 -2.19 4.06 18.88
N GLY A 34 -2.02 4.52 17.64
CA GLY A 34 -1.76 5.92 17.29
C GLY A 34 -3.00 6.73 16.91
N ALA A 35 -4.21 6.21 17.17
CA ALA A 35 -5.49 6.83 16.81
C ALA A 35 -5.61 7.17 15.30
N ARG A 36 -5.14 6.27 14.44
CA ARG A 36 -5.14 6.39 12.98
C ARG A 36 -5.94 5.25 12.35
N GLY A 37 -6.57 5.53 11.21
CA GLY A 37 -7.15 4.48 10.36
C GLY A 37 -6.08 3.64 9.66
N PHE A 38 -6.43 2.41 9.28
CA PHE A 38 -5.59 1.53 8.48
C PHE A 38 -6.39 0.91 7.34
N SER A 39 -5.84 0.97 6.13
CA SER A 39 -6.36 0.29 4.93
C SER A 39 -5.24 -0.48 4.24
N ALA A 40 -5.54 -1.70 3.83
CA ALA A 40 -4.67 -2.56 3.04
C ALA A 40 -5.13 -2.58 1.59
N VAL A 41 -4.30 -2.06 0.69
CA VAL A 41 -4.54 -2.09 -0.77
C VAL A 41 -3.66 -3.14 -1.45
N GLY A 42 -4.23 -3.95 -2.33
CA GLY A 42 -3.52 -4.93 -3.16
C GLY A 42 -3.51 -4.50 -4.63
N ILE A 43 -2.34 -4.49 -5.25
CA ILE A 43 -2.17 -4.10 -6.66
C ILE A 43 -1.45 -5.25 -7.39
N ALA A 44 -2.13 -5.84 -8.37
CA ALA A 44 -1.57 -6.87 -9.23
C ALA A 44 -1.30 -6.30 -10.63
N ARG A 45 -0.03 -6.27 -11.02
CA ARG A 45 0.41 -5.80 -12.34
C ARG A 45 0.44 -6.93 -13.38
N ASP A 46 -0.52 -7.83 -13.30
CA ASP A 46 -0.73 -8.86 -14.30
C ASP A 46 -1.35 -8.25 -15.56
N TRP A 47 -1.17 -8.90 -16.70
CA TRP A 47 -1.86 -8.48 -17.93
C TRP A 47 -3.37 -8.75 -17.82
N ASP A 48 -3.71 -9.97 -17.40
CA ASP A 48 -5.06 -10.42 -17.16
C ASP A 48 -5.53 -10.08 -15.73
N THR A 49 -6.77 -9.61 -15.61
CA THR A 49 -7.35 -9.21 -14.33
C THR A 49 -7.65 -10.42 -13.43
N GLN A 50 -8.08 -11.56 -13.99
CA GLN A 50 -8.38 -12.76 -13.20
C GLN A 50 -7.12 -13.36 -12.59
N ASP A 51 -6.03 -13.43 -13.36
CA ASP A 51 -4.72 -13.87 -12.86
C ASP A 51 -4.24 -12.99 -11.71
N GLY A 52 -4.38 -11.67 -11.85
CA GLY A 52 -4.02 -10.72 -10.82
C GLY A 52 -4.87 -10.84 -9.56
N LEU A 53 -6.19 -11.03 -9.69
CA LEU A 53 -7.08 -11.26 -8.55
C LEU A 53 -6.78 -12.60 -7.86
N ALA A 54 -6.53 -13.66 -8.63
CA ALA A 54 -6.13 -14.96 -8.11
C ALA A 54 -4.80 -14.88 -7.35
N HIS A 55 -3.84 -14.10 -7.86
CA HIS A 55 -2.59 -13.80 -7.17
C HIS A 55 -2.82 -13.10 -5.83
N LEU A 56 -3.60 -12.01 -5.81
CA LEU A 56 -3.84 -11.24 -4.58
C LEU A 56 -4.57 -12.04 -3.50
N ARG A 57 -5.47 -12.96 -3.86
CA ARG A 57 -6.17 -13.83 -2.90
C ARG A 57 -5.23 -14.64 -2.02
N LYS A 58 -4.02 -14.97 -2.50
CA LYS A 58 -3.02 -15.70 -1.72
C LYS A 58 -2.58 -14.92 -0.47
N PHE A 59 -2.67 -13.59 -0.48
CA PHE A 59 -2.16 -12.71 0.57
C PHE A 59 -3.25 -12.28 1.58
N GLY A 60 -4.38 -12.97 1.59
CA GLY A 60 -5.52 -12.67 2.46
C GLY A 60 -6.32 -11.45 2.04
N ALA A 61 -7.15 -10.93 2.95
CA ALA A 61 -8.05 -9.82 2.64
C ALA A 61 -7.30 -8.49 2.43
N PHE A 62 -7.76 -7.74 1.43
CA PHE A 62 -7.44 -6.34 1.20
C PHE A 62 -8.74 -5.54 1.25
N ASP A 63 -8.66 -4.31 1.74
CA ASP A 63 -9.78 -3.37 1.77
C ASP A 63 -10.05 -2.82 0.35
N GLU A 64 -9.00 -2.71 -0.48
CA GLU A 64 -9.09 -2.30 -1.89
C GLU A 64 -8.17 -3.17 -2.77
N VAL A 65 -8.60 -3.45 -4.00
CA VAL A 65 -7.80 -4.21 -4.98
C VAL A 65 -7.81 -3.57 -6.36
N MET A 66 -6.68 -3.66 -7.06
CA MET A 66 -6.51 -3.27 -8.47
C MET A 66 -5.76 -4.36 -9.21
N ALA A 67 -6.24 -4.79 -10.38
CA ALA A 67 -5.61 -5.86 -11.15
C ALA A 67 -5.75 -5.66 -12.67
N GLY A 68 -4.75 -6.12 -13.44
CA GLY A 68 -4.73 -6.04 -14.90
C GLY A 68 -3.89 -4.87 -15.43
N ARG A 69 -3.79 -4.77 -16.76
CA ARG A 69 -3.07 -3.71 -17.51
C ARG A 69 -1.56 -3.60 -17.25
N ASN A 70 -0.94 -4.58 -16.60
CA ASN A 70 0.50 -4.62 -16.33
C ASN A 70 1.05 -3.29 -15.77
N TRP A 71 2.14 -2.76 -16.32
CA TRP A 71 2.75 -1.50 -15.89
C TRP A 71 1.87 -0.26 -16.14
N MET A 72 0.76 -0.40 -16.87
CA MET A 72 -0.24 0.64 -17.13
C MET A 72 -1.46 0.54 -16.20
N ASN A 73 -1.40 -0.32 -15.18
CA ASN A 73 -2.36 -0.34 -14.08
C ASN A 73 -2.38 1.01 -13.36
N ALA A 74 -3.56 1.53 -13.00
CA ALA A 74 -3.69 2.85 -12.39
C ALA A 74 -2.91 2.96 -11.06
N GLY A 75 -2.97 1.92 -10.22
CA GLY A 75 -2.22 1.88 -8.96
C GLY A 75 -0.70 1.81 -9.19
N VAL A 76 -0.26 1.06 -10.20
CA VAL A 76 1.16 0.99 -10.57
C VAL A 76 1.65 2.33 -11.06
N ARG A 77 0.91 3.00 -11.96
CA ARG A 77 1.25 4.34 -12.44
C ARG A 77 1.43 5.33 -11.30
N ARG A 78 0.46 5.39 -10.39
CA ARG A 78 0.50 6.29 -9.23
C ARG A 78 1.69 6.03 -8.30
N TYR A 79 1.97 4.75 -7.99
CA TYR A 79 2.89 4.37 -6.90
C TYR A 79 4.26 3.83 -7.35
N VAL A 80 4.52 3.81 -8.66
CA VAL A 80 5.82 3.46 -9.25
C VAL A 80 6.34 4.58 -10.15
N TRP A 81 5.48 5.23 -10.94
CA TRP A 81 5.91 6.18 -11.98
C TRP A 81 5.63 7.65 -11.65
N GLU A 82 4.51 7.94 -11.02
CA GLU A 82 3.96 9.31 -10.95
C GLU A 82 4.08 9.91 -9.55
N GLU A 83 3.02 9.84 -8.74
CA GLU A 83 2.89 10.64 -7.51
C GLU A 83 3.81 10.20 -6.38
N ILE A 84 4.03 8.89 -6.23
CA ILE A 84 4.98 8.33 -5.27
C ILE A 84 5.92 7.41 -6.04
N PRO A 85 6.88 7.95 -6.79
CA PRO A 85 7.70 7.15 -7.69
C PRO A 85 8.62 6.21 -6.90
N GLY A 86 9.06 5.15 -7.55
CA GLY A 86 9.95 4.15 -6.95
C GLY A 86 10.49 3.18 -7.99
N GLU A 87 11.18 2.15 -7.51
CA GLU A 87 11.73 1.13 -8.39
C GLU A 87 10.64 0.35 -9.12
N ALA A 88 10.85 0.07 -10.41
CA ALA A 88 9.95 -0.71 -11.25
C ALA A 88 10.12 -2.22 -11.04
N ALA A 89 9.85 -2.68 -9.82
CA ALA A 89 10.06 -4.06 -9.40
C ALA A 89 8.82 -4.68 -8.75
N THR A 90 8.79 -6.00 -8.63
CA THR A 90 7.81 -6.72 -7.81
C THR A 90 8.48 -7.90 -7.11
N PRO A 91 8.04 -8.28 -5.89
CA PRO A 91 6.99 -7.63 -5.12
C PRO A 91 7.48 -6.32 -4.48
N GLN A 92 6.55 -5.44 -4.11
CA GLN A 92 6.83 -4.27 -3.28
C GLN A 92 5.77 -4.13 -2.19
N VAL A 93 6.18 -3.59 -1.03
CA VAL A 93 5.25 -3.07 -0.02
C VAL A 93 5.51 -1.60 0.21
N LEU A 94 4.46 -0.81 0.16
CA LEU A 94 4.48 0.61 0.49
C LEU A 94 3.60 0.86 1.71
N LEU A 95 4.13 1.57 2.69
CA LEU A 95 3.34 2.21 3.74
C LEU A 95 3.24 3.70 3.42
N VAL A 96 2.02 4.15 3.21
CA VAL A 96 1.71 5.54 2.89
C VAL A 96 0.81 6.07 3.99
N GLU A 97 1.17 7.23 4.52
CA GLU A 97 0.33 8.02 5.39
C GLU A 97 -0.57 8.90 4.51
N ARG A 98 -1.86 8.91 4.82
CA ARG A 98 -2.87 9.65 4.05
C ARG A 98 -3.57 10.63 4.98
N VAL A 99 -3.67 11.88 4.57
CA VAL A 99 -4.49 12.89 5.24
C VAL A 99 -5.84 12.93 4.53
N VAL A 100 -6.86 12.47 5.24
CA VAL A 100 -8.26 12.55 4.80
C VAL A 100 -8.88 13.71 5.57
N GLY A 101 -9.59 14.58 4.87
CA GLY A 101 -10.17 15.80 5.44
C GLY A 101 -11.68 15.81 5.34
N ASP A 102 -12.28 16.79 6.01
CA ASP A 102 -13.68 16.74 6.41
C ASP A 102 -14.69 17.10 5.32
N VAL A 103 -15.83 16.43 5.48
CA VAL A 103 -17.15 16.67 4.93
C VAL A 103 -17.49 18.16 5.02
N SER A 104 -17.70 18.81 3.87
CA SER A 104 -18.18 20.19 3.85
C SER A 104 -19.59 20.28 4.44
N ALA A 105 -19.95 21.45 4.97
CA ALA A 105 -21.29 21.73 5.51
C ALA A 105 -22.43 21.54 4.47
N SER A 106 -22.10 21.39 3.18
CA SER A 106 -23.05 21.20 2.07
C SER A 106 -23.15 19.75 1.56
N GLY A 107 -22.40 18.81 2.13
CA GLY A 107 -22.46 17.39 1.78
C GLY A 107 -21.16 16.62 2.03
N ILE A 108 -21.27 15.29 2.03
CA ILE A 108 -20.13 14.38 2.24
C ILE A 108 -19.13 14.47 1.07
N GLN A 109 -18.11 15.31 1.20
CA GLN A 109 -16.90 15.26 0.37
C GLN A 109 -15.80 14.54 1.15
N TYR A 110 -15.59 13.25 0.88
CA TYR A 110 -14.40 12.55 1.34
C TYR A 110 -13.26 12.83 0.35
N GLY A 111 -12.28 13.63 0.78
CA GLY A 111 -11.11 13.98 -0.02
C GLY A 111 -9.82 13.46 0.60
N VAL A 112 -8.91 13.00 -0.25
CA VAL A 112 -7.50 12.81 0.13
C VAL A 112 -6.77 14.13 -0.13
N HIS A 113 -6.33 14.79 0.94
CA HIS A 113 -5.64 16.08 0.84
C HIS A 113 -4.12 15.95 0.73
N GLY A 114 -3.58 14.79 1.09
CA GLY A 114 -2.16 14.53 0.99
C GLY A 114 -1.82 13.06 1.22
N GLU A 115 -0.77 12.62 0.55
CA GLU A 115 -0.16 11.31 0.77
C GLU A 115 1.34 11.49 0.99
N ARG A 116 1.90 10.73 1.93
CA ARG A 116 3.33 10.73 2.23
C ARG A 116 3.84 9.30 2.35
N LEU A 117 4.88 8.97 1.59
CA LEU A 117 5.56 7.69 1.73
C LEU A 117 6.26 7.63 3.10
N VAL A 118 5.89 6.64 3.91
CA VAL A 118 6.54 6.36 5.20
C VAL A 118 7.64 5.33 5.02
N ALA A 119 7.35 4.26 4.28
CA ALA A 119 8.29 3.19 4.00
C ALA A 119 7.99 2.52 2.66
N ARG A 120 9.04 2.07 1.98
CA ARG A 120 8.98 1.17 0.82
C ARG A 120 9.92 -0.01 1.07
N LYS A 121 9.49 -1.22 0.74
CA LYS A 121 10.29 -2.45 0.73
C LYS A 121 10.16 -3.10 -0.63
N VAL A 122 11.28 -3.39 -1.26
CA VAL A 122 11.34 -3.90 -2.64
C VAL A 122 11.95 -5.30 -2.62
N GLY A 123 11.28 -6.25 -3.27
CA GLY A 123 11.66 -7.65 -3.26
C GLY A 123 11.16 -8.39 -2.02
N ALA A 124 11.08 -9.72 -2.14
CA ALA A 124 10.55 -10.56 -1.08
C ALA A 124 11.44 -10.55 0.18
N ASP A 125 12.76 -10.57 0.03
CA ASP A 125 13.69 -10.59 1.16
C ASP A 125 13.56 -9.36 2.06
N GLU A 126 13.43 -8.17 1.48
CA GLU A 126 13.21 -6.95 2.27
C GLU A 126 11.87 -6.95 3.00
N ILE A 127 10.81 -7.45 2.35
CA ILE A 127 9.46 -7.54 2.94
C ILE A 127 9.48 -8.52 4.13
N LEU A 128 10.10 -9.70 3.95
CA LEU A 128 10.23 -10.72 4.98
C LEU A 128 11.02 -10.18 6.17
N LYS A 129 12.22 -9.66 5.91
CA LYS A 129 13.07 -9.06 6.95
C LYS A 129 12.37 -7.93 7.70
N TRP A 130 11.64 -7.07 6.99
CA TRP A 130 10.89 -5.99 7.63
C TRP A 130 9.78 -6.53 8.53
N THR A 131 9.09 -7.59 8.10
CA THR A 131 8.05 -8.26 8.89
C THR A 131 8.63 -8.93 10.14
N GLU A 132 9.75 -9.65 10.01
CA GLU A 132 10.45 -10.31 11.12
C GLU A 132 10.91 -9.32 12.19
N GLN A 133 11.38 -8.14 11.77
CA GLN A 133 11.73 -7.04 12.68
C GLN A 133 10.51 -6.38 13.34
N GLY A 134 9.31 -6.91 13.09
CA GLY A 134 8.07 -6.41 13.60
C GLY A 134 7.59 -5.16 12.86
N ALA A 135 8.06 -4.87 11.65
CA ALA A 135 7.72 -3.69 10.85
C ALA A 135 8.06 -2.35 11.56
N PRO A 136 9.33 -2.08 11.89
CA PRO A 136 9.73 -0.82 12.51
C PRO A 136 9.36 0.37 11.60
N LEU A 137 8.84 1.43 12.22
CA LEU A 137 8.45 2.67 11.57
C LEU A 137 9.33 3.82 12.06
N PRO A 138 9.66 4.80 11.21
CA PRO A 138 10.20 6.07 11.70
C PRO A 138 9.16 6.76 12.58
N ALA A 139 9.60 7.71 13.42
CA ALA A 139 8.67 8.55 14.16
C ALA A 139 7.70 9.22 13.19
N LEU A 140 6.41 8.93 13.34
CA LEU A 140 5.36 9.55 12.52
C LEU A 140 5.10 10.95 13.07
N GLY A 141 5.67 11.96 12.42
CA GLY A 141 5.30 13.35 12.69
C GLY A 141 3.83 13.59 12.34
N TRP A 142 3.21 14.56 12.99
CA TRP A 142 1.93 15.09 12.53
C TRP A 142 2.16 15.83 11.21
N VAL A 143 1.64 15.30 10.11
CA VAL A 143 1.52 16.09 8.89
C VAL A 143 0.44 17.13 9.17
N GLN A 144 0.86 18.38 9.38
CA GLN A 144 -0.09 19.50 9.37
C GLN A 144 -0.73 19.52 7.98
N SER A 145 -2.05 19.38 7.95
CA SER A 145 -2.84 19.57 6.74
C SER A 145 -2.48 20.94 6.15
N ALA A 146 -2.04 20.98 4.90
CA ALA A 146 -1.79 22.22 4.17
C ALA A 146 -3.12 22.93 3.78
N ALA A 147 -4.12 22.92 4.66
CA ALA A 147 -5.46 23.45 4.42
C ALA A 147 -5.59 24.97 4.61
N ALA A 148 -4.52 25.75 4.42
CA ALA A 148 -4.56 27.21 4.61
C ALA A 148 -3.85 28.02 3.51
N ALA A 149 -3.91 27.56 2.26
CA ALA A 149 -3.50 28.37 1.11
C ALA A 149 -4.48 28.20 -0.06
N ALA A 150 -5.71 28.67 0.12
CA ALA A 150 -6.55 29.10 -0.99
C ALA A 150 -6.70 30.63 -0.88
N PRO A 151 -6.46 31.41 -1.95
CA PRO A 151 -6.61 32.86 -1.96
C PRO A 151 -8.07 33.32 -1.84
#